data_AF-B0R3I6-F1
#
_entry.id   AF-B0R3I6-F1
#
_cell.length_a   1.000
_cell.length_b   1.000
_cell.length_c   1.000
_cell.angle_alpha   90.00
_cell.angle_beta   90.00
_cell.angle_gamma   90.00
#
_symmetry.space_group_name_H-M   'P 1'
#
loop_
_entity.id
_entity.type
_entity.pdbx_description
1 polymer ?
#
loop_
_entity_poly.entity_id
_entity_poly.type
_entity_poly.pdbx_seq_one_letter_code
_entity_poly.pdbx_strand_id
1 'polypeptide(L)'
;MIPSPDDDGATDQSLNGDHGPPWLGVRLLPSAVLAWLGVLALLTGVHGVWWMLGEPTPAYAGYGVPSLLWDSALVFVGVYFLTVAVGSAAARLD
;
A
#
# COMPACT_ATOMS: atom_id res chain seq x y z
N MET A 1 -34.87 53.05 13.54
CA MET A 1 -35.15 52.19 12.37
C MET A 1 -33.95 52.29 11.43
N ILE A 2 -33.04 51.33 11.53
CA ILE A 2 -31.86 51.07 10.67
C ILE A 2 -31.74 49.52 10.67
N PRO A 3 -31.47 48.84 9.54
CA PRO A 3 -31.64 47.39 9.42
C PRO A 3 -30.51 46.59 10.06
N SER A 4 -30.86 45.38 10.55
CA SER A 4 -29.95 44.31 10.97
C SER A 4 -29.13 43.80 9.78
N PRO A 5 -27.91 43.31 10.05
CA PRO A 5 -27.58 41.96 9.61
C PRO A 5 -27.04 41.15 10.78
N ASP A 6 -27.86 40.19 11.23
CA ASP A 6 -27.38 38.90 11.70
C ASP A 6 -26.67 38.24 10.50
N ASP A 7 -25.37 37.91 10.59
CA ASP A 7 -24.69 36.83 9.82
C ASP A 7 -23.14 36.85 9.94
N ASP A 8 -22.60 36.91 11.15
CA ASP A 8 -21.16 36.70 11.40
C ASP A 8 -20.85 35.44 12.23
N GLY A 9 -21.86 34.61 12.51
CA GLY A 9 -21.71 33.32 13.20
C GLY A 9 -21.37 32.12 12.28
N ALA A 10 -21.12 32.32 10.99
CA ALA A 10 -21.09 31.24 9.98
C ALA A 10 -19.73 31.04 9.26
N THR A 11 -18.61 31.42 9.87
CA THR A 11 -17.27 31.22 9.25
C THR A 11 -16.33 30.29 10.01
N ASP A 12 -16.68 29.86 11.22
CA ASP A 12 -15.82 28.96 12.00
C ASP A 12 -16.27 27.48 11.95
N GLN A 13 -17.38 27.18 11.27
CA GLN A 13 -17.87 25.81 11.09
C GLN A 13 -17.44 25.14 9.75
N SER A 14 -16.81 25.87 8.83
CA SER A 14 -16.48 25.37 7.49
C SER A 14 -15.05 24.78 7.35
N LEU A 15 -14.44 24.36 8.46
CA LEU A 15 -13.20 23.56 8.42
C LEU A 15 -13.38 22.15 9.01
N ASN A 16 -14.60 21.81 9.44
CA ASN A 16 -14.86 20.55 10.14
C ASN A 16 -15.93 19.67 9.46
N GLY A 17 -16.39 20.03 8.25
CA GLY A 17 -17.55 19.39 7.61
C GLY A 17 -17.26 18.30 6.57
N ASP A 18 -16.09 18.30 5.92
CA ASP A 18 -15.91 17.58 4.64
C ASP A 18 -15.00 16.35 4.71
N HIS A 19 -15.04 15.58 5.80
CA HIS A 19 -14.35 14.28 5.87
C HIS A 19 -15.16 13.18 5.15
N GLY A 20 -15.60 13.47 3.92
CA GLY A 20 -16.31 12.53 3.07
C GLY A 20 -15.40 11.41 2.53
N PRO A 21 -15.97 10.36 1.92
CA PRO A 21 -15.25 9.24 1.30
C PRO A 21 -13.99 9.61 0.47
N PRO A 22 -13.92 10.73 -0.29
CA PRO A 22 -12.68 11.13 -0.96
C PRO A 22 -11.51 11.42 0.00
N TRP A 23 -11.76 11.96 1.20
CA TRP A 23 -10.72 12.22 2.19
C TRP A 23 -10.11 10.92 2.74
N LEU A 24 -10.96 9.91 2.94
CA LEU A 24 -10.56 8.57 3.38
C LEU A 24 -9.72 7.85 2.32
N GLY A 25 -10.06 8.03 1.04
CA GLY A 25 -9.27 7.55 -0.10
C GLY A 25 -7.87 8.18 -0.16
N VAL A 26 -7.76 9.50 0.03
CA VAL A 26 -6.45 10.20 0.06
C VAL A 26 -5.62 9.75 1.27
N ARG A 27 -6.25 9.57 2.44
CA ARG A 27 -5.57 9.14 3.66
C ARG A 27 -5.04 7.71 3.57
N LEU A 28 -5.73 6.82 2.86
CA LEU A 28 -5.31 5.42 2.65
C LEU A 28 -4.39 5.23 1.45
N LEU A 29 -4.28 6.21 0.55
CA LEU A 29 -3.47 6.10 -0.68
C LEU A 29 -2.04 5.62 -0.42
N PRO A 30 -1.29 6.13 0.60
CA PRO A 30 0.06 5.64 0.87
C PRO A 30 0.10 4.15 1.26
N SER A 31 -0.87 3.70 2.06
CA SER A 31 -1.01 2.28 2.41
C SER A 31 -1.38 1.43 1.20
N ALA A 32 -2.27 1.92 0.33
CA ALA A 32 -2.66 1.23 -0.88
C ALA A 32 -1.47 1.05 -1.84
N VAL A 33 -0.63 2.08 -2.00
CA VAL A 33 0.59 2.00 -2.81
C VAL A 33 1.57 0.98 -2.22
N LEU A 34 1.81 1.03 -0.90
CA LEU A 34 2.67 0.05 -0.23
C LEU A 34 2.15 -1.38 -0.39
N ALA A 35 0.84 -1.59 -0.23
CA ALA A 35 0.22 -2.90 -0.44
C ALA A 35 0.42 -3.38 -1.87
N TRP A 36 0.22 -2.49 -2.86
CA TRP A 36 0.36 -2.83 -4.27
C TRP A 36 1.81 -3.20 -4.64
N LEU A 37 2.79 -2.41 -4.17
CA LEU A 37 4.21 -2.74 -4.30
C LEU A 37 4.56 -4.05 -3.61
N GLY A 38 3.97 -4.30 -2.44
CA GLY A 38 4.13 -5.54 -1.69
C GLY A 38 3.63 -6.75 -2.50
N VAL A 39 2.43 -6.67 -3.06
CA VAL A 39 1.84 -7.71 -3.93
C VAL A 39 2.72 -7.97 -5.14
N LEU A 40 3.20 -6.93 -5.83
CA LEU A 40 4.07 -7.10 -7.00
C LEU A 40 5.38 -7.81 -6.65
N ALA A 41 6.04 -7.39 -5.57
CA ALA A 41 7.28 -8.03 -5.12
C ALA A 41 7.03 -9.50 -4.75
N LEU A 42 5.94 -9.78 -4.04
CA LEU A 42 5.57 -11.13 -3.60
C LEU A 42 5.25 -12.05 -4.79
N LEU A 43 4.46 -11.58 -5.76
CA LEU A 43 4.17 -12.33 -6.99
C LEU A 43 5.45 -12.61 -7.79
N THR A 44 6.33 -11.62 -7.92
CA THR A 44 7.59 -11.78 -8.66
C THR A 44 8.49 -12.81 -7.98
N GLY A 45 8.71 -12.68 -6.67
CA GLY A 45 9.55 -13.59 -5.91
C GLY A 45 8.98 -15.01 -5.85
N VAL A 46 7.69 -15.17 -5.56
CA VAL A 46 7.04 -16.50 -5.52
C VAL A 46 7.08 -17.16 -6.89
N HIS A 47 6.87 -16.41 -7.97
CA HIS A 47 6.97 -16.95 -9.32
C HIS A 47 8.38 -17.47 -9.61
N GLY A 48 9.43 -16.72 -9.25
CA GLY A 48 10.82 -17.15 -9.43
C GLY A 48 11.17 -18.41 -8.61
N VAL A 49 10.75 -18.47 -7.34
CA VAL A 49 10.95 -19.65 -6.50
C VAL A 49 10.18 -20.86 -7.04
N TRP A 50 8.91 -20.67 -7.44
CA TRP A 50 8.09 -21.72 -8.04
C TRP A 50 8.72 -22.26 -9.33
N TRP A 51 9.19 -21.37 -10.20
CA TRP A 51 9.86 -21.74 -11.45
C TRP A 51 11.07 -22.65 -11.19
N MET A 52 11.92 -22.29 -10.21
CA MET A 52 13.06 -23.12 -9.82
C MET A 52 12.63 -24.50 -9.29
N LEU A 53 11.59 -24.58 -8.47
CA LEU A 53 11.15 -25.85 -7.88
C LEU A 53 10.42 -26.76 -8.87
N GLY A 54 9.83 -26.19 -9.93
CA GLY A 54 9.01 -26.91 -10.90
C GLY A 54 9.76 -27.51 -12.08
N GLU A 55 11.03 -27.16 -12.29
CA GLU A 55 11.75 -27.52 -13.52
C GLU A 55 12.73 -28.69 -13.30
N PRO A 56 12.53 -29.85 -13.97
CA PRO A 56 13.28 -31.09 -13.71
C PRO A 56 14.64 -31.19 -14.41
N THR A 57 15.09 -30.16 -15.14
CA THR A 57 16.30 -30.21 -15.99
C THR A 57 17.23 -29.02 -15.77
N PRO A 58 18.56 -29.22 -15.94
CA PRO A 58 19.56 -28.25 -15.54
C PRO A 58 19.78 -27.16 -16.58
N ALA A 59 18.75 -26.35 -16.85
CA ALA A 59 18.90 -25.10 -17.60
C ALA A 59 19.56 -23.98 -16.73
N TYR A 60 20.29 -24.36 -15.67
CA TYR A 60 20.89 -23.52 -14.63
C TYR A 60 22.09 -22.66 -15.08
N ALA A 61 22.33 -22.51 -16.39
CA ALA A 61 23.48 -21.73 -16.87
C ALA A 61 23.37 -20.23 -16.51
N GLY A 62 22.18 -19.74 -16.14
CA GLY A 62 21.97 -18.35 -15.68
C GLY A 62 21.08 -18.18 -14.45
N TYR A 63 20.28 -19.18 -14.07
CA TYR A 63 19.42 -19.14 -12.88
C TYR A 63 20.07 -19.94 -11.76
N GLY A 64 20.81 -19.25 -10.89
CA GLY A 64 21.59 -19.85 -9.80
C GLY A 64 21.13 -19.39 -8.42
N VAL A 65 21.90 -19.79 -7.40
CA VAL A 65 21.71 -19.34 -6.00
C VAL A 65 21.50 -17.82 -5.87
N PRO A 66 22.21 -16.95 -6.63
CA PRO A 66 21.96 -15.51 -6.57
C PRO A 66 20.54 -15.10 -6.99
N SER A 67 19.99 -15.74 -8.03
CA SER A 67 18.63 -15.48 -8.51
C SER A 67 17.59 -15.93 -7.48
N LEU A 68 17.79 -17.11 -6.89
CA LEU A 68 16.91 -17.60 -5.82
C LEU A 68 16.96 -16.71 -4.58
N LEU A 69 18.13 -16.19 -4.23
CA LEU A 69 18.29 -15.24 -3.12
C LEU A 69 17.55 -13.94 -3.40
N TRP A 70 17.65 -13.44 -4.63
CA TRP A 70 16.91 -12.26 -5.09
C TRP A 70 15.40 -12.48 -5.01
N ASP A 71 14.90 -13.61 -5.50
CA ASP A 71 13.48 -13.95 -5.43
C ASP A 71 12.98 -14.06 -3.98
N SER A 72 13.78 -14.70 -3.13
CA SER A 72 13.48 -14.83 -1.70
C SER A 72 13.45 -13.47 -1.02
N ALA A 73 14.35 -12.55 -1.39
CA ALA A 73 14.33 -11.18 -0.91
C ALA A 73 13.08 -10.43 -1.38
N LEU A 74 12.65 -10.63 -2.63
CA LEU A 74 11.39 -10.05 -3.13
C LEU A 74 10.17 -10.58 -2.37
N VAL A 75 10.14 -11.88 -2.05
CA VAL A 75 9.07 -12.44 -1.19
C VAL A 75 9.07 -11.77 0.18
N PHE A 76 10.24 -11.65 0.81
CA PHE A 76 10.38 -11.02 2.12
C PHE A 76 9.92 -9.54 2.10
N VAL A 77 10.40 -8.77 1.13
CA VAL A 77 10.02 -7.36 0.94
C VAL A 77 8.51 -7.24 0.68
N GLY A 78 7.95 -8.15 -0.11
CA GLY A 78 6.52 -8.23 -0.39
C GLY A 78 5.68 -8.38 0.89
N VAL A 79 6.04 -9.34 1.73
CA VAL A 79 5.37 -9.59 3.03
C VAL A 79 5.55 -8.40 3.97
N TYR A 80 6.74 -7.82 4.01
CA TYR A 80 7.03 -6.66 4.85
C TYR A 80 6.16 -5.46 4.46
N PHE A 81 6.09 -5.11 3.16
CA PHE A 81 5.26 -4.02 2.68
C PHE A 81 3.78 -4.24 2.91
N LEU A 82 3.28 -5.47 2.75
CA LEU A 82 1.89 -5.80 3.09
C LEU A 82 1.61 -5.59 4.58
N THR A 83 2.51 -6.05 5.45
CA THR A 83 2.36 -5.90 6.91
C THR A 83 2.35 -4.42 7.31
N VAL A 84 3.29 -3.63 6.77
CA VAL A 84 3.35 -2.19 7.01
C VAL A 84 2.11 -1.49 6.44
N ALA A 85 1.66 -1.85 5.24
CA ALA A 85 0.47 -1.26 4.64
C ALA A 85 -0.78 -1.49 5.49
N VAL A 86 -0.97 -2.73 5.99
CA VAL A 86 -2.09 -3.10 6.88
C VAL A 86 -2.02 -2.34 8.19
N GLY A 87 -0.88 -2.35 8.89
CA GLY A 87 -0.73 -1.61 10.14
C GLY A 87 -0.93 -0.11 9.97
N SER A 88 -0.41 0.44 8.86
CA SER A 88 -0.55 1.85 8.52
C SER A 88 -1.97 2.21 8.09
N ALA A 89 -2.73 1.29 7.50
CA ALA A 89 -4.15 1.49 7.18
C ALA A 89 -4.99 1.43 8.46
N ALA A 90 -4.78 0.44 9.33
CA ALA A 90 -5.46 0.30 10.61
C ALA A 90 -5.31 1.57 11.46
N ALA A 91 -4.09 2.08 11.63
CA ALA A 91 -3.83 3.31 12.39
C ALA A 91 -4.45 4.59 11.79
N ARG A 92 -4.93 4.55 10.53
CA ARG A 92 -5.63 5.67 9.89
C ARG A 92 -7.14 5.48 9.86
N LEU A 93 -7.63 4.30 10.19
CA LEU A 93 -9.04 3.94 10.28
C LEU A 93 -9.56 3.97 11.72
N ASP A 94 -8.67 3.79 12.70
CA ASP A 94 -8.90 4.11 14.11
C ASP A 94 -9.02 5.63 14.33
#